data_AF-A0ABD3VN85-F1
#
_entry.id   AF-A0ABD3VN85-F1
#
_cell.length_a   1.000
_cell.length_b   1.000
_cell.length_c   1.000
_cell.angle_alpha   90.00
_cell.angle_beta   90.00
_cell.angle_gamma   90.00
#
_symmetry.space_group_name_H-M   'P 1'
#
loop_
_entity.id
_entity.type
_entity.pdbx_description
1 polymer ?
#
loop_
_entity_poly.entity_id
_entity_poly.type
_entity_poly.pdbx_seq_one_letter_code
_entity_poly.pdbx_strand_id
1 'polypeptide(L)'
;MRFIQTINISVCIKHTANMRFIEAIDKSTCTEYIDNMRFIETFDISTTSTKYIDNMRFIETIDISTCTEYIDNMRFIETFDISTTCTKYIDNMRFIETIDISTCTEYIDNIRFIETIDIST
;
A
#
# COMPACT_ATOMS: atom_id res chain seq x y z
N MET A 1 20.98 3.40 12.76
CA MET A 1 19.90 3.68 11.78
C MET A 1 20.04 2.64 10.69
N ARG A 2 19.01 1.82 10.43
CA ARG A 2 19.05 0.84 9.33
C ARG A 2 18.36 1.50 8.14
N PHE A 3 19.17 1.95 7.20
CA PHE A 3 18.73 2.31 5.86
C PHE A 3 18.74 1.02 5.06
N ILE A 4 17.60 0.64 4.50
CA ILE A 4 17.51 -0.54 3.66
C ILE A 4 17.27 -0.03 2.25
N GLN A 5 18.18 -0.36 1.34
CA GLN A 5 18.09 0.08 -0.03
C GLN A 5 16.88 -0.60 -0.70
N THR A 6 16.89 -1.92 -0.73
CA THR A 6 15.79 -2.67 -1.35
C THR A 6 15.44 -3.89 -0.50
N ILE A 7 14.14 -4.18 -0.41
CA ILE A 7 13.63 -5.43 0.18
C ILE A 7 12.88 -6.19 -0.89
N ASN A 8 13.47 -7.30 -1.32
CA ASN A 8 12.83 -8.24 -2.23
C ASN A 8 12.29 -9.43 -1.44
N ILE A 9 10.97 -9.63 -1.45
CA ILE A 9 10.32 -10.75 -0.77
C ILE A 9 9.85 -11.77 -1.82
N SER A 10 10.60 -12.86 -1.95
CA SER A 10 10.36 -13.93 -2.93
C SER A 10 9.92 -15.26 -2.31
N VAL A 11 9.64 -15.28 -1.00
CA VAL A 11 9.09 -16.43 -0.26
C VAL A 11 7.88 -15.95 0.51
N CYS A 12 6.88 -16.81 0.70
CA CYS A 12 5.68 -16.44 1.45
C CYS A 12 6.05 -16.08 2.90
N ILE A 13 5.75 -14.84 3.29
CA ILE A 13 6.05 -14.30 4.61
C ILE A 13 4.73 -13.99 5.31
N LYS A 14 4.56 -14.47 6.55
CA LYS A 14 3.34 -14.17 7.30
C LYS A 14 3.26 -12.70 7.73
N HIS A 15 4.39 -12.10 8.11
CA HIS A 15 4.40 -10.75 8.69
C HIS A 15 5.68 -9.98 8.31
N THR A 16 5.49 -8.76 7.82
CA THR A 16 6.57 -7.81 7.52
C THR A 16 6.31 -6.51 8.29
N ALA A 17 7.24 -6.08 9.16
CA ALA A 17 6.94 -5.03 10.12
C ALA A 17 8.12 -4.17 10.57
N ASN A 18 7.78 -3.02 11.14
CA ASN A 18 8.69 -2.12 11.87
C ASN A 18 9.85 -1.56 11.03
N MET A 19 9.61 -1.33 9.74
CA MET A 19 10.65 -0.84 8.83
C MET A 19 10.58 0.69 8.71
N ARG A 20 11.76 1.32 8.69
CA ARG A 20 11.86 2.77 8.89
C ARG A 20 12.21 3.56 7.64
N PHE A 21 13.17 3.09 6.85
CA PHE A 21 13.64 3.77 5.64
C PHE A 21 13.92 2.72 4.59
N ILE A 22 13.09 2.72 3.54
CA ILE A 22 13.20 1.80 2.42
C ILE A 22 13.04 2.58 1.11
N GLU A 23 13.99 2.39 0.19
CA GLU A 23 13.90 2.94 -1.17
C GLU A 23 12.82 2.19 -1.94
N ALA A 24 12.90 0.86 -1.97
CA ALA A 24 11.92 0.03 -2.67
C ALA A 24 11.59 -1.27 -1.92
N ILE A 25 10.31 -1.64 -1.93
CA ILE A 25 9.86 -3.00 -1.61
C ILE A 25 9.24 -3.57 -2.86
N ASP A 26 9.80 -4.69 -3.33
CA ASP A 26 9.25 -5.50 -4.41
C ASP A 26 8.88 -6.87 -3.83
N LYS A 27 7.65 -7.31 -4.09
CA LYS A 27 7.12 -8.56 -3.57
C LYS A 27 6.65 -9.43 -4.72
N SER A 28 7.05 -10.71 -4.69
CA SER A 28 6.68 -11.71 -5.70
C SER A 28 5.93 -12.94 -5.16
N THR A 29 5.62 -13.03 -3.86
CA THR A 29 4.85 -14.15 -3.24
C THR A 29 3.96 -13.71 -2.05
N CYS A 30 3.05 -14.58 -1.59
CA CYS A 30 2.03 -14.24 -0.58
C CYS A 30 2.57 -13.56 0.69
N THR A 31 1.93 -12.47 1.11
CA THR A 31 2.15 -11.86 2.43
C THR A 31 0.82 -11.71 3.16
N GLU A 32 0.70 -12.20 4.39
CA GLU A 32 -0.57 -12.00 5.12
C GLU A 32 -0.66 -10.58 5.68
N TYR A 33 0.41 -10.04 6.28
CA TYR A 33 0.36 -8.77 6.99
C TYR A 33 1.61 -7.89 6.75
N ILE A 34 1.38 -6.60 6.51
CA ILE A 34 2.40 -5.55 6.43
C ILE A 34 2.01 -4.44 7.39
N ASP A 35 2.89 -4.08 8.33
CA ASP A 35 2.58 -3.02 9.28
C ASP A 35 3.77 -2.13 9.69
N ASN A 36 3.45 -0.99 10.32
CA ASN A 36 4.40 -0.12 11.02
C ASN A 36 5.55 0.38 10.14
N MET A 37 5.20 0.89 8.96
CA MET A 37 6.16 1.43 8.00
C MET A 37 6.21 2.95 8.08
N ARG A 38 7.43 3.51 8.06
CA ARG A 38 7.60 4.94 8.31
C ARG A 38 7.89 5.78 7.08
N PHE A 39 8.99 5.51 6.38
CA PHE A 39 9.39 6.23 5.18
C PHE A 39 9.68 5.20 4.09
N ILE A 40 8.89 5.29 3.02
CA ILE A 40 9.06 4.48 1.82
C ILE A 40 9.02 5.42 0.63
N GLU A 41 10.00 5.32 -0.26
CA GLU A 41 9.96 6.03 -1.53
C GLU A 41 9.03 5.29 -2.49
N THR A 42 9.29 4.01 -2.76
CA THR A 42 8.43 3.19 -3.61
C THR A 42 7.95 1.92 -2.90
N PHE A 43 6.64 1.68 -2.96
CA PHE A 43 5.99 0.49 -2.42
C PHE A 43 5.18 -0.22 -3.50
N ASP A 44 5.74 -1.29 -4.07
CA ASP A 44 5.10 -2.09 -5.13
C ASP A 44 4.63 -3.44 -4.58
N ILE A 45 3.36 -3.75 -4.82
CA ILE A 45 2.74 -5.03 -4.51
C ILE A 45 2.19 -5.65 -5.79
N SER A 46 2.93 -6.64 -6.31
CA SER A 46 2.57 -7.39 -7.52
C SER A 46 2.27 -8.88 -7.27
N THR A 47 1.95 -9.26 -6.01
CA THR A 47 1.80 -10.68 -5.59
C THR A 47 0.38 -11.22 -5.59
N THR A 48 0.19 -12.53 -5.70
CA THR A 48 -1.13 -13.17 -5.76
C THR A 48 -2.04 -13.01 -4.55
N SER A 49 -1.58 -12.52 -3.39
CA SER A 49 -2.47 -12.06 -2.30
C SER A 49 -1.73 -11.34 -1.18
N THR A 50 -2.26 -10.17 -0.81
CA THR A 50 -2.01 -9.51 0.49
C THR A 50 -3.31 -9.45 1.28
N LYS A 51 -3.31 -9.80 2.58
CA LYS A 51 -4.54 -9.68 3.38
C LYS A 51 -4.65 -8.29 4.01
N TYR A 52 -3.59 -7.80 4.66
CA TYR A 52 -3.65 -6.54 5.41
C TYR A 52 -2.39 -5.68 5.21
N ILE A 53 -2.61 -4.39 4.97
CA ILE A 53 -1.60 -3.33 4.98
C ILE A 53 -2.06 -2.27 5.97
N ASP A 54 -1.22 -1.93 6.95
CA ASP A 54 -1.63 -1.06 8.04
C ASP A 54 -0.48 -0.16 8.54
N ASN A 55 -0.84 0.96 9.16
CA ASN A 55 0.07 1.83 9.90
C ASN A 55 1.26 2.35 9.06
N MET A 56 0.97 2.91 7.88
CA MET A 56 1.97 3.50 7.00
C MET A 56 1.96 5.04 7.09
N ARG A 57 3.14 5.66 7.22
CA ARG A 57 3.21 7.10 7.53
C ARG A 57 3.53 8.01 6.36
N PHE A 58 4.67 7.82 5.71
CA PHE A 58 5.13 8.66 4.61
C PHE A 58 5.53 7.75 3.47
N ILE A 59 4.75 7.80 2.40
CA ILE A 59 5.01 7.06 1.19
C ILE A 59 4.92 8.02 0.01
N GLU A 60 5.91 8.00 -0.87
CA GLU A 60 5.86 8.79 -2.10
C GLU A 60 5.02 8.07 -3.14
N THR A 61 5.29 6.79 -3.42
CA THR A 61 4.48 6.01 -4.37
C THR A 61 4.05 4.67 -3.80
N ILE A 62 2.76 4.37 -3.94
CA ILE A 62 2.19 3.04 -3.76
C ILE A 62 1.61 2.58 -5.10
N ASP A 63 2.02 1.40 -5.54
CA ASP A 63 1.39 0.68 -6.64
C ASP A 63 0.93 -0.68 -6.13
N ILE A 64 -0.37 -0.94 -6.25
CA ILE A 64 -0.97 -2.24 -5.97
C ILE A 64 -1.60 -2.73 -7.26
N SER A 65 -1.02 -3.79 -7.82
CA SER A 65 -1.49 -4.41 -9.07
C SER A 65 -2.20 -5.75 -8.86
N THR A 66 -2.40 -6.14 -7.60
CA THR A 66 -3.01 -7.43 -7.22
C THR A 66 -3.93 -7.36 -5.99
N CYS A 67 -4.62 -8.46 -5.72
CA CYS A 67 -5.63 -8.54 -4.67
C CYS A 67 -5.11 -8.21 -3.26
N THR A 68 -5.71 -7.20 -2.64
CA THR A 68 -5.47 -6.78 -1.25
C THR A 68 -6.78 -6.69 -0.48
N GLU A 69 -6.95 -7.43 0.62
CA GLU A 69 -8.24 -7.39 1.32
C GLU A 69 -8.47 -6.08 2.09
N TYR A 70 -7.48 -5.58 2.83
CA TYR A 70 -7.62 -4.40 3.68
C TYR A 70 -6.39 -3.49 3.64
N ILE A 71 -6.64 -2.19 3.53
CA ILE A 71 -5.63 -1.11 3.63
C ILE A 71 -6.14 -0.09 4.66
N ASP A 72 -5.34 0.16 5.70
CA ASP A 72 -5.77 0.99 6.82
C ASP A 72 -4.65 1.89 7.38
N ASN A 73 -5.05 2.96 8.08
CA ASN A 73 -4.19 3.89 8.81
C ASN A 73 -3.01 4.45 8.01
N MET A 74 -3.31 5.01 6.83
CA MET A 74 -2.31 5.63 5.97
C MET A 74 -2.31 7.15 6.18
N ARG A 75 -1.12 7.73 6.39
CA ARG A 75 -1.06 9.15 6.81
C ARG A 75 -0.75 10.14 5.70
N PHE A 76 0.32 9.93 4.94
CA PHE A 76 0.74 10.79 3.85
C PHE A 76 1.17 9.91 2.68
N ILE A 77 0.47 10.05 1.58
CA ILE A 77 0.79 9.41 0.30
C ILE A 77 0.79 10.48 -0.79
N GLU A 78 1.82 10.52 -1.61
CA GLU A 78 1.82 11.40 -2.78
C GLU A 78 1.05 10.76 -3.94
N THR A 79 1.41 9.54 -4.33
CA THR A 79 0.69 8.78 -5.36
C THR A 79 0.23 7.43 -4.84
N PHE A 80 -1.06 7.13 -5.03
CA PHE A 80 -1.65 5.84 -4.71
C PHE A 80 -2.39 5.26 -5.92
N ASP A 81 -1.77 4.29 -6.58
CA ASP A 81 -2.35 3.56 -7.70
C ASP A 81 -2.86 2.18 -7.24
N ILE A 82 -4.11 1.88 -7.59
CA ILE A 82 -4.78 0.62 -7.32
C ILE A 82 -5.30 0.07 -8.64
N SER A 83 -4.46 -0.74 -9.28
CA SER A 83 -4.73 -1.38 -10.56
C SER A 83 -5.14 -2.86 -10.41
N THR A 84 -5.93 -3.17 -9.37
CA THR A 84 -6.20 -4.55 -8.93
C THR A 84 -7.57 -5.08 -9.36
N THR A 85 -7.68 -6.42 -9.39
CA THR A 85 -8.96 -7.12 -9.55
C THR A 85 -9.75 -7.27 -8.26
N CYS A 86 -9.16 -7.01 -7.08
CA CYS A 86 -9.89 -7.04 -5.81
C CYS A 86 -9.19 -6.29 -4.68
N THR A 87 -9.71 -5.10 -4.36
CA THR A 87 -9.43 -4.40 -3.10
C THR A 87 -10.72 -4.32 -2.30
N LYS A 88 -10.82 -4.92 -1.10
CA LYS A 88 -12.13 -4.91 -0.42
C LYS A 88 -12.36 -3.63 0.36
N TYR A 89 -11.38 -3.23 1.17
CA TYR A 89 -11.57 -2.09 2.09
C TYR A 89 -10.33 -1.18 2.14
N ILE A 90 -10.58 0.12 2.01
CA ILE A 90 -9.60 1.19 2.26
C ILE A 90 -10.18 2.13 3.32
N ASP A 91 -9.45 2.32 4.42
CA ASP A 91 -9.94 3.11 5.55
C ASP A 91 -8.84 3.97 6.20
N ASN A 92 -9.26 4.98 6.95
CA ASN A 92 -8.43 5.89 7.76
C ASN A 92 -7.24 6.50 7.02
N MET A 93 -7.51 7.03 5.82
CA MET A 93 -6.52 7.75 5.02
C MET A 93 -6.51 9.23 5.38
N ARG A 94 -5.36 9.83 5.71
CA ARG A 94 -5.33 11.23 6.15
C ARG A 94 -5.06 12.24 5.03
N PHE A 95 -4.00 12.05 4.26
CA PHE A 95 -3.62 12.96 3.18
C PHE A 95 -3.12 12.14 2.01
N ILE A 96 -3.77 12.32 0.87
CA ILE A 96 -3.34 11.73 -0.39
C ILE A 96 -3.36 12.83 -1.45
N GLU A 97 -2.29 12.96 -2.22
CA GLU A 97 -2.26 13.93 -3.31
C GLU A 97 -2.98 13.37 -4.54
N THR A 98 -2.62 12.16 -4.98
CA THR A 98 -3.25 11.49 -6.11
C THR A 98 -3.69 10.08 -5.77
N ILE A 99 -4.93 9.74 -6.14
CA ILE A 99 -5.46 8.37 -6.15
C ILE A 99 -5.90 8.02 -7.56
N ASP A 100 -5.46 6.87 -8.06
CA ASP A 100 -6.03 6.20 -9.23
C ASP A 100 -6.56 4.81 -8.83
N ILE A 101 -7.80 4.52 -9.20
CA ILE A 101 -8.45 3.23 -8.93
C ILE A 101 -9.04 2.71 -10.23
N SER A 102 -8.50 1.59 -10.71
CA SER A 102 -8.87 1.06 -12.03
C SER A 102 -9.99 0.03 -12.03
N THR A 103 -10.23 -0.70 -10.92
CA THR A 103 -11.36 -1.64 -10.75
C THR A 103 -11.50 -2.16 -9.32
N CYS A 104 -12.70 -2.68 -8.98
CA CYS A 104 -12.96 -3.60 -7.86
C CYS A 104 -12.51 -3.16 -6.46
N THR A 105 -12.72 -1.88 -6.10
CA THR A 105 -12.74 -1.46 -4.69
C THR A 105 -14.16 -1.53 -4.11
N GLU A 106 -14.39 -2.36 -3.09
CA GLU A 106 -15.75 -2.53 -2.53
C GLU A 106 -16.14 -1.39 -1.57
N TYR A 107 -15.19 -0.89 -0.76
CA TYR A 107 -15.46 0.15 0.23
C TYR A 107 -14.25 1.08 0.46
N ILE A 108 -14.53 2.38 0.51
CA ILE A 108 -13.56 3.44 0.83
C ILE A 108 -14.19 4.38 1.84
N ASP A 109 -13.52 4.61 2.97
CA ASP A 109 -14.06 5.46 4.04
C ASP A 109 -12.96 6.19 4.84
N ASN A 110 -13.39 7.15 5.66
CA ASN A 110 -12.58 7.99 6.54
C ASN A 110 -11.36 8.62 5.86
N ILE A 111 -11.50 9.02 4.60
CA ILE A 111 -10.49 9.82 3.92
C ILE A 111 -10.66 11.29 4.27
N ARG A 112 -9.64 11.90 4.87
CA ARG A 112 -9.70 13.28 5.34
C ARG A 112 -9.37 14.32 4.26
N PHE A 113 -8.42 14.03 3.39
CA PHE A 113 -8.01 14.94 2.32
C PHE A 113 -7.49 14.16 1.12
N ILE A 114 -8.04 14.46 -0.05
CA ILE A 114 -7.55 14.04 -1.36
C ILE A 114 -7.47 15.29 -2.23
N GLU A 115 -6.36 15.48 -2.94
CA GLU A 115 -6.26 16.55 -3.94
C GLU A 115 -6.87 16.11 -5.29
N THR A 116 -6.51 14.94 -5.77
CA THR A 116 -7.06 14.36 -7.01
C THR A 116 -7.43 12.90 -6.85
N ILE A 117 -8.55 12.52 -7.47
CA ILE A 117 -9.02 11.14 -7.54
C ILE A 117 -9.49 10.84 -8.97
N ASP A 118 -8.95 9.77 -9.54
CA ASP A 118 -9.44 9.14 -10.75
C ASP A 118 -10.00 7.75 -10.42
N ILE A 119 -11.16 7.44 -10.99
CA ILE A 119 -11.81 6.14 -10.83
C ILE A 119 -12.25 5.72 -12.22
N SER A 120 -11.54 4.74 -12.76
CA SER A 120 -11.94 4.03 -13.97
C SER A 120 -12.62 2.70 -13.59
N THR A 121 -13.61 2.30 -14.38
CA THR A 121 -14.45 1.10 -14.15
C THR A 121 -14.55 0.25 -15.40
#